data_AF-A0A2U3LE27-F1
#
_entry.id   AF-A0A2U3LE27-F1
#
_cell.length_a   1.000
_cell.length_b   1.000
_cell.length_c   1.000
_cell.angle_alpha   90.00
_cell.angle_beta   90.00
_cell.angle_gamma   90.00
#
_symmetry.space_group_name_H-M   'P 1'
#
loop_
_entity.id
_entity.type
_entity.pdbx_description
1 polymer ?
#
loop_
_entity_poly.entity_id
_entity_poly.type
_entity_poly.pdbx_seq_one_letter_code
_entity_poly.pdbx_strand_id
1 'polypeptide(L)'
;MIDRKRYRLLLDLFDELAERREMLSQLGRDGVTLKMAAWLYFGLSALMSVVLVAAARPLATYFASFLGFTAFLLLSVLISETSNSLVNPVEGLVLAHQPINGATYTAAKLTHLLRILLYLVPGLNAAPALAGLLLKGAPWYYPIVHMLAAFAVGLLAALLCCAVFGWLIRFVPSARLKAAGQVAEMLPWIGITLLQFNRGWSRRLRLLQWLPANAASRWYLGMALVAAAGAVVVMGIRALSGDYLIRVSSIVQGGSGGRSKAGTTRMGAMAARFFGGQAGRAGFTYVAHMMLRDWQFRRQLIPMLPTAIVAIVLVVGGARASPFSGRFTTMHVLPHLVRSHPVRRLFGAGVRQRSQGRVGLPVGSQRGVPRVCPRCPRAAVVRHDRGTARDFAGGAGVVLGSRAGRAVRGV
;
A
#
# COMPACT_ATOMS: atom_id res chain seq x y z
N MET A 1 -12.76 32.04 -1.48
CA MET A 1 -11.47 32.67 -1.77
C MET A 1 -10.34 31.87 -1.15
N ILE A 2 -9.21 31.72 -1.86
CA ILE A 2 -7.99 31.05 -1.38
C ILE A 2 -7.17 32.08 -0.61
N ASP A 3 -6.89 31.82 0.68
CA ASP A 3 -6.00 32.65 1.49
C ASP A 3 -4.54 32.31 1.15
N ARG A 4 -3.82 33.27 0.55
CA ARG A 4 -2.43 33.11 0.08
C ARG A 4 -1.46 32.79 1.21
N LYS A 5 -1.67 33.34 2.41
CA LYS A 5 -0.76 33.10 3.56
C LYS A 5 -0.92 31.68 4.07
N ARG A 6 -2.17 31.23 4.26
CA ARG A 6 -2.48 29.85 4.67
C ARG A 6 -2.02 28.84 3.62
N TYR A 7 -2.18 29.15 2.33
CA TYR A 7 -1.71 28.30 1.25
C TYR A 7 -0.19 28.07 1.32
N ARG A 8 0.61 29.14 1.52
CA ARG A 8 2.07 29.01 1.65
C ARG A 8 2.47 28.23 2.89
N LEU A 9 1.88 28.53 4.04
CA LEU A 9 2.12 27.79 5.28
C LEU A 9 1.79 26.31 5.15
N LEU A 10 0.73 25.96 4.40
CA LEU A 10 0.39 24.57 4.10
C LEU A 10 1.41 23.89 3.19
N LEU A 11 1.93 24.60 2.20
CA LEU A 11 3.01 24.07 1.36
C LEU A 11 4.28 23.83 2.18
N ASP A 12 4.68 24.80 3.00
CA ASP A 12 5.85 24.68 3.87
C ASP A 12 5.67 23.54 4.88
N LEU A 13 4.47 23.40 5.45
CA LEU A 13 4.15 22.31 6.37
C LEU A 13 4.09 20.95 5.66
N PHE A 14 3.63 20.86 4.41
CA PHE A 14 3.68 19.61 3.66
C PHE A 14 5.11 19.25 3.28
N ASP A 15 5.95 20.23 2.94
CA ASP A 15 7.37 20.02 2.69
C ASP A 15 8.06 19.56 4.00
N GLU A 16 7.80 20.20 5.15
CA GLU A 16 8.36 19.81 6.46
C GLU A 16 7.82 18.46 6.98
N LEU A 17 6.53 18.15 6.79
CA LEU A 17 5.97 16.84 7.17
C LEU A 17 6.46 15.73 6.25
N ALA A 18 6.74 16.04 4.98
CA ALA A 18 7.41 15.12 4.08
C ALA A 18 8.82 14.83 4.59
N GLU A 19 9.57 15.87 4.99
CA GLU A 19 10.92 15.79 5.57
C GLU A 19 10.92 15.01 6.90
N ARG A 20 10.10 15.38 7.89
CA ARG A 20 10.11 14.73 9.22
C ARG A 20 9.72 13.26 9.24
N ARG A 21 8.97 12.78 8.26
CA ARG A 21 8.60 11.37 8.22
C ARG A 21 9.76 10.48 7.76
N GLU A 22 10.91 11.04 7.39
CA GLU A 22 12.04 10.40 6.69
C GLU A 22 12.73 9.19 7.29
N MET A 23 12.61 8.88 8.57
CA MET A 23 13.40 7.74 9.07
C MET A 23 12.91 6.33 8.65
N LEU A 24 11.72 6.17 8.02
CA LEU A 24 11.13 4.81 7.88
C LEU A 24 10.49 4.40 6.54
N SER A 25 10.54 5.18 5.44
CA SER A 25 10.12 4.66 4.12
C SER A 25 10.64 5.50 2.94
N GLN A 26 11.63 4.94 2.24
CA GLN A 26 12.45 5.48 1.15
C GLN A 26 11.68 5.71 -0.17
N LEU A 27 12.03 6.81 -0.87
CA LEU A 27 12.18 7.00 -2.34
C LEU A 27 11.65 8.34 -2.92
N GLY A 28 10.85 9.13 -2.18
CA GLY A 28 10.26 10.38 -2.72
C GLY A 28 10.62 11.68 -1.98
N ARG A 29 11.58 11.66 -1.05
CA ARG A 29 11.41 12.36 0.23
C ARG A 29 12.07 13.74 0.41
N ASP A 30 13.27 13.96 -0.12
CA ASP A 30 13.89 15.30 -0.20
C ASP A 30 13.79 15.88 -1.61
N GLY A 31 13.82 17.21 -1.77
CA GLY A 31 14.05 17.82 -3.08
C GLY A 31 15.32 17.29 -3.78
N VAL A 32 16.32 16.90 -2.97
CA VAL A 32 17.53 16.19 -3.42
C VAL A 32 17.21 14.76 -3.86
N THR A 33 16.47 13.99 -3.07
CA THR A 33 16.06 12.61 -3.40
C THR A 33 15.20 12.56 -4.67
N LEU A 34 14.25 13.49 -4.82
CA LEU A 34 13.43 13.62 -6.03
C LEU A 34 14.30 13.94 -7.25
N LYS A 35 15.28 14.83 -7.11
CA LYS A 35 16.25 15.16 -8.15
C LYS A 35 17.12 13.94 -8.49
N MET A 36 17.60 13.19 -7.50
CA MET A 36 18.38 11.96 -7.70
C MET A 36 17.55 10.87 -8.39
N ALA A 37 16.29 10.69 -8.00
CA ALA A 37 15.38 9.76 -8.66
C ALA A 37 15.13 10.18 -10.11
N ALA A 38 14.92 11.48 -10.38
CA ALA A 38 14.78 11.99 -11.74
C ALA A 38 16.04 11.73 -12.60
N TRP A 39 17.23 11.91 -12.05
CA TRP A 39 18.50 11.57 -12.72
C TRP A 39 18.65 10.07 -12.96
N LEU A 40 18.29 9.24 -11.98
CA LEU A 40 18.32 7.78 -12.12
C LEU A 40 17.38 7.32 -13.24
N TYR A 41 16.14 7.85 -13.24
CA TYR A 41 15.16 7.56 -14.27
C TYR A 41 15.57 8.08 -15.65
N PHE A 42 16.24 9.24 -15.70
CA PHE A 42 16.84 9.75 -16.92
C PHE A 42 17.90 8.78 -17.46
N GLY A 43 18.82 8.30 -16.62
CA GLY A 43 19.84 7.32 -17.02
C GLY A 43 19.23 6.02 -17.53
N LEU A 44 18.24 5.47 -16.82
CA LEU A 44 17.53 4.25 -17.22
C LEU A 44 16.79 4.42 -18.56
N SER A 45 16.08 5.54 -18.71
CA SER A 45 15.33 5.85 -19.92
C SER A 45 16.25 6.13 -21.12
N ALA A 46 17.38 6.81 -20.89
CA ALA A 46 18.41 7.03 -21.90
C ALA A 46 18.99 5.70 -22.40
N LEU A 47 19.33 4.77 -21.49
CA LEU A 47 19.83 3.45 -21.87
C LEU A 47 18.81 2.67 -22.70
N MET A 48 17.55 2.62 -22.25
CA MET A 48 16.46 1.97 -23.02
C MET A 48 16.27 2.62 -24.40
N SER A 49 16.43 3.94 -24.46
CA SER A 49 16.28 4.72 -25.69
C SER A 49 17.34 4.36 -26.73
N VAL A 50 18.61 4.33 -26.31
CA VAL A 50 19.73 3.92 -27.19
C VAL A 50 19.48 2.52 -27.76
N VAL A 51 19.03 1.57 -26.94
CA VAL A 51 18.73 0.20 -27.39
C VAL A 51 17.61 0.18 -28.44
N LEU A 52 16.53 0.94 -28.23
CA LEU A 52 15.39 0.95 -29.17
C LEU A 52 15.70 1.70 -30.47
N VAL A 53 16.50 2.76 -30.41
CA VAL A 53 17.02 3.46 -31.60
C VAL A 53 17.96 2.56 -32.39
N ALA A 54 18.90 1.89 -31.72
CA ALA A 54 19.82 0.94 -32.36
C ALA A 54 19.07 -0.25 -33.00
N ALA A 55 17.96 -0.67 -32.40
CA ALA A 55 17.08 -1.69 -32.97
C ALA A 55 16.19 -1.18 -34.13
N ALA A 56 16.37 0.06 -34.59
CA ALA A 56 15.65 0.70 -35.69
C ALA A 56 14.12 0.52 -35.62
N ARG A 57 13.56 0.64 -34.40
CA ARG A 57 12.12 0.47 -34.20
C ARG A 57 11.33 1.58 -34.90
N PRO A 58 10.14 1.28 -35.46
CA PRO A 58 9.30 2.30 -36.06
C PRO A 58 8.89 3.34 -35.02
N LEU A 59 8.82 4.62 -35.44
CA LEU A 59 8.60 5.78 -34.57
C LEU A 59 7.37 5.63 -33.66
N ALA A 60 6.26 5.11 -34.20
CA ALA A 60 5.04 4.89 -33.43
C ALA A 60 5.23 3.89 -32.28
N THR A 61 5.98 2.80 -32.51
CA THR A 61 6.26 1.79 -31.48
C THR A 61 7.21 2.35 -30.43
N TYR A 62 8.22 3.11 -30.85
CA TYR A 62 9.14 3.79 -29.95
C TYR A 62 8.39 4.75 -29.01
N PHE A 63 7.59 5.65 -29.59
CA PHE A 63 6.76 6.62 -28.88
C PHE A 63 5.80 5.94 -27.89
N ALA A 64 5.03 4.96 -28.35
CA ALA A 64 4.08 4.23 -27.51
C ALA A 64 4.76 3.45 -26.38
N SER A 65 5.95 2.89 -26.63
CA SER A 65 6.71 2.17 -25.60
C SER A 65 7.15 3.09 -24.48
N PHE A 66 7.68 4.28 -24.81
CA PHE A 66 8.10 5.26 -23.81
C PHE A 66 6.93 5.89 -23.05
N LEU A 67 5.81 6.18 -23.72
CA LEU A 67 4.60 6.64 -23.03
C LEU A 67 4.04 5.55 -22.10
N GLY A 68 4.00 4.30 -22.53
CA GLY A 68 3.55 3.17 -21.71
C GLY A 68 4.46 2.94 -20.50
N PHE A 69 5.79 2.99 -20.71
CA PHE A 69 6.78 2.91 -19.64
C PHE A 69 6.65 4.07 -18.64
N THR A 70 6.48 5.29 -19.14
CA THR A 70 6.24 6.48 -18.32
C THR A 70 4.95 6.35 -17.52
N ALA A 71 3.84 5.97 -18.15
CA ALA A 71 2.57 5.76 -17.48
C ALA A 71 2.71 4.73 -16.35
N PHE A 72 3.39 3.62 -16.61
CA PHE A 72 3.62 2.57 -15.62
C PHE A 72 4.45 3.02 -14.42
N LEU A 73 5.60 3.66 -14.65
CA LEU A 73 6.47 4.12 -13.57
C LEU A 73 5.83 5.27 -12.79
N LEU A 74 5.23 6.24 -13.48
CA LEU A 74 4.52 7.33 -12.81
C LEU A 74 3.34 6.81 -11.99
N LEU A 75 2.53 5.89 -12.52
CA LEU A 75 1.42 5.31 -11.76
C LEU A 75 1.94 4.62 -10.49
N SER A 76 3.02 3.85 -10.58
CA SER A 76 3.61 3.16 -9.43
C SER A 76 4.11 4.16 -8.37
N VAL A 77 4.88 5.18 -8.77
CA VAL A 77 5.38 6.22 -7.86
C VAL A 77 4.23 7.04 -7.27
N LEU A 78 3.30 7.50 -8.10
CA LEU A 78 2.19 8.35 -7.66
C LEU A 78 1.23 7.58 -6.74
N ILE A 79 1.00 6.28 -6.94
CA ILE A 79 0.20 5.48 -6.00
C ILE A 79 0.90 5.44 -4.63
N SER A 80 2.21 5.21 -4.59
CA SER A 80 2.98 5.17 -3.35
C SER A 80 2.94 6.53 -2.64
N GLU A 81 3.16 7.62 -3.38
CA GLU A 81 3.12 8.99 -2.86
C GLU A 81 1.73 9.40 -2.39
N THR A 82 0.69 9.14 -3.19
CA THR A 82 -0.70 9.43 -2.79
C THR A 82 -1.14 8.58 -1.59
N SER A 83 -0.75 7.30 -1.51
CA SER A 83 -1.00 6.46 -0.33
C SER A 83 -0.32 7.01 0.93
N ASN A 84 0.88 7.58 0.81
CA ASN A 84 1.62 8.09 1.96
C ASN A 84 1.22 9.51 2.36
N SER A 85 0.88 10.36 1.39
CA SER A 85 0.58 11.79 1.57
C SER A 85 -0.91 12.08 1.72
N LEU A 86 -1.79 11.43 0.95
CA LEU A 86 -3.22 11.74 0.92
C LEU A 86 -3.99 10.98 2.02
N VAL A 87 -3.55 9.77 2.32
CA VAL A 87 -4.27 8.83 3.19
C VAL A 87 -3.76 8.84 4.63
N ASN A 88 -2.83 9.75 4.96
CA ASN A 88 -2.25 9.79 6.27
C ASN A 88 -3.24 10.28 7.35
N PRO A 89 -3.72 9.42 8.27
CA PRO A 89 -4.69 9.82 9.28
C PRO A 89 -4.10 10.80 10.30
N VAL A 90 -2.76 10.81 10.47
CA VAL A 90 -2.08 11.71 11.41
C VAL A 90 -2.13 13.16 10.93
N GLU A 91 -1.98 13.39 9.61
CA GLU A 91 -2.16 14.73 9.03
C GLU A 91 -3.59 15.23 9.24
N GLY A 92 -4.58 14.37 9.01
CA GLY A 92 -5.98 14.70 9.27
C GLY A 92 -6.24 15.08 10.73
N LEU A 93 -5.66 14.34 11.69
CA LEU A 93 -5.79 14.63 13.12
C LEU A 93 -5.12 15.96 13.53
N VAL A 94 -3.93 16.24 13.01
CA VAL A 94 -3.23 17.51 13.29
C VAL A 94 -3.95 18.67 12.62
N LEU A 95 -4.54 18.51 11.44
CA LEU A 95 -5.22 19.62 10.75
C LEU A 95 -6.68 19.81 11.19
N ALA A 96 -7.29 18.82 11.86
CA ALA A 96 -8.71 18.86 12.24
C ALA A 96 -9.08 20.02 13.18
N HIS A 97 -8.13 20.57 13.93
CA HIS A 97 -8.39 21.69 14.85
C HIS A 97 -8.35 23.07 14.15
N GLN A 98 -7.87 23.15 12.91
CA GLN A 98 -7.77 24.42 12.19
C GLN A 98 -8.88 24.55 11.15
N PRO A 99 -9.62 25.68 11.10
CA PRO A 99 -10.61 25.93 10.06
C PRO A 99 -9.90 26.24 8.74
N ILE A 100 -9.51 25.19 8.02
CA ILE A 100 -8.91 25.27 6.70
C ILE A 100 -10.00 25.04 5.65
N ASN A 101 -10.12 25.98 4.71
CA ASN A 101 -11.02 25.82 3.57
C ASN A 101 -10.54 24.65 2.71
N GLY A 102 -11.44 23.73 2.37
CA GLY A 102 -11.11 22.56 1.54
C GLY A 102 -10.50 22.90 0.19
N ALA A 103 -10.91 24.02 -0.41
CA ALA A 103 -10.32 24.49 -1.67
C ALA A 103 -8.81 24.77 -1.53
N THR A 104 -8.38 25.40 -0.44
CA THR A 104 -6.96 25.70 -0.18
C THR A 104 -6.17 24.42 0.07
N TYR A 105 -6.74 23.47 0.81
CA TYR A 105 -6.13 22.17 1.07
C TYR A 105 -5.93 21.37 -0.24
N THR A 106 -6.96 21.30 -1.09
CA THR A 106 -6.86 20.61 -2.38
C THR A 106 -5.85 21.26 -3.32
N ALA A 107 -5.81 22.59 -3.35
CA ALA A 107 -4.85 23.30 -4.18
C ALA A 107 -3.41 22.98 -3.75
N ALA A 108 -3.14 22.93 -2.43
CA ALA A 108 -1.81 22.61 -1.93
C ALA A 108 -1.39 21.16 -2.28
N LYS A 109 -2.29 20.18 -2.11
CA LYS A 109 -2.00 18.78 -2.51
C LYS A 109 -1.83 18.62 -4.02
N LEU A 110 -2.63 19.31 -4.83
CA LEU A 110 -2.47 19.32 -6.30
C LEU A 110 -1.14 19.94 -6.72
N THR A 111 -0.72 21.04 -6.11
CA THR A 111 0.58 21.66 -6.38
C THR A 111 1.72 20.72 -6.02
N HIS A 112 1.63 20.02 -4.89
CA HIS A 112 2.61 19.02 -4.49
C HIS A 112 2.71 17.87 -5.51
N LEU A 113 1.58 17.30 -5.96
CA LEU A 113 1.58 16.28 -7.03
C LEU A 113 2.11 16.82 -8.35
N LEU A 114 1.76 18.06 -8.71
CA LEU A 114 2.26 18.71 -9.92
C LEU A 114 3.77 18.92 -9.87
N ARG A 115 4.34 19.27 -8.70
CA ARG A 115 5.79 19.36 -8.51
C ARG A 115 6.47 18.02 -8.79
N ILE A 116 5.94 16.91 -8.24
CA ILE A 116 6.48 15.57 -8.51
C ILE A 116 6.46 15.27 -10.02
N LEU A 117 5.35 15.57 -10.71
CA LEU A 117 5.25 15.39 -12.17
C LEU A 117 6.26 16.24 -12.94
N LEU A 118 6.45 17.50 -12.56
CA LEU A 118 7.40 18.41 -13.20
C LEU A 118 8.85 17.94 -13.09
N TYR A 119 9.22 17.16 -12.07
CA TYR A 119 10.55 16.55 -11.96
C TYR A 119 10.63 15.19 -12.68
N LEU A 120 9.66 14.31 -12.46
CA LEU A 120 9.73 12.94 -12.98
C LEU A 120 9.46 12.85 -14.49
N VAL A 121 8.52 13.63 -15.04
CA VAL A 121 8.16 13.55 -16.46
C VAL A 121 9.35 13.92 -17.34
N PRO A 122 10.04 15.07 -17.14
CA PRO A 122 11.25 15.39 -17.89
C PRO A 122 12.38 14.41 -17.63
N GLY A 123 12.59 13.97 -16.39
CA GLY A 123 13.59 12.95 -16.08
C GLY A 123 13.38 11.68 -16.91
N LEU A 124 12.15 11.17 -16.97
CA LEU A 124 11.82 9.97 -17.74
C LEU A 124 11.80 10.18 -19.26
N ASN A 125 11.45 11.37 -19.75
CA ASN A 125 11.11 11.56 -21.17
C ASN A 125 12.05 12.47 -21.96
N ALA A 126 12.91 13.26 -21.32
CA ALA A 126 13.82 14.13 -22.05
C ALA A 126 14.80 13.33 -22.94
N ALA A 127 15.40 12.27 -22.41
CA ALA A 127 16.30 11.41 -23.17
C ALA A 127 15.61 10.74 -24.38
N PRO A 128 14.46 10.05 -24.24
CA PRO A 128 13.78 9.46 -25.40
C PRO A 128 13.17 10.49 -26.36
N ALA A 129 12.74 11.66 -25.87
CA ALA A 129 12.26 12.73 -26.74
C ALA A 129 13.37 13.21 -27.70
N LEU A 130 14.60 13.39 -27.19
CA LEU A 130 15.74 13.81 -28.00
C LEU A 130 16.26 12.69 -28.90
N ALA A 131 16.42 11.48 -28.35
CA ALA A 131 16.91 10.33 -29.11
C ALA A 131 15.95 9.89 -30.22
N GLY A 132 14.64 10.15 -30.07
CA GLY A 132 13.66 9.90 -31.12
C GLY A 132 13.91 10.69 -32.42
N LEU A 133 14.65 11.80 -32.36
CA LEU A 133 15.08 12.54 -33.57
C LEU A 133 16.03 11.73 -34.47
N LEU A 134 16.71 10.72 -33.91
CA LEU A 134 17.61 9.85 -34.67
C LEU A 134 16.85 8.78 -35.48
N LEU A 135 15.55 8.62 -35.25
CA LEU A 135 14.72 7.66 -35.98
C LEU A 135 14.32 8.20 -37.35
N LYS A 136 14.33 7.32 -38.35
CA LYS A 136 13.89 7.67 -39.71
C LYS A 136 12.41 8.10 -39.70
N GLY A 137 12.14 9.28 -40.27
CA GLY A 137 10.79 9.84 -40.37
C GLY A 137 10.34 10.66 -39.16
N ALA A 138 11.21 10.90 -38.17
CA ALA A 138 10.90 11.81 -37.07
C ALA A 138 10.93 13.28 -37.55
N PRO A 139 9.84 14.05 -37.37
CA PRO A 139 9.85 15.48 -37.64
C PRO A 139 10.67 16.26 -36.58
N TRP A 140 11.17 17.44 -36.92
CA TRP A 140 11.97 18.27 -36.01
C TRP A 140 11.22 18.68 -34.72
N TYR A 141 9.88 18.79 -34.78
CA TYR A 141 9.02 19.12 -33.64
C TYR A 141 8.66 17.91 -32.76
N TYR A 142 9.18 16.71 -33.07
CA TYR A 142 8.90 15.48 -32.34
C TYR A 142 9.17 15.58 -30.82
N PRO A 143 10.29 16.14 -30.32
CA PRO A 143 10.56 16.20 -28.88
C PRO A 143 9.50 16.98 -28.11
N ILE A 144 8.98 18.05 -28.70
CA ILE A 144 7.94 18.90 -28.08
C ILE A 144 6.64 18.12 -27.97
N VAL A 145 6.23 17.43 -29.04
CA VAL A 145 5.03 16.58 -29.05
C VAL A 145 5.17 15.43 -28.06
N HIS A 146 6.36 14.80 -27.99
CA HIS A 146 6.66 13.73 -27.04
C HIS A 146 6.56 14.20 -25.60
N MET A 147 7.18 15.34 -25.27
CA MET A 147 7.11 15.92 -23.94
C MET A 147 5.69 16.32 -23.54
N LEU A 148 4.95 16.95 -24.44
CA LEU A 148 3.56 17.34 -24.18
C LEU A 148 2.67 16.11 -23.96
N ALA A 149 2.84 15.06 -24.76
CA ALA A 149 2.14 13.80 -24.57
C ALA A 149 2.51 13.11 -23.24
N ALA A 150 3.80 13.10 -22.88
CA ALA A 150 4.27 12.54 -21.62
C ALA A 150 3.70 13.30 -20.40
N PHE A 151 3.61 14.64 -20.47
CA PHE A 151 2.97 15.46 -19.45
C PHE A 151 1.47 15.18 -19.35
N ALA A 152 0.76 15.07 -20.48
CA ALA A 152 -0.65 14.73 -20.49
C ALA A 152 -0.91 13.34 -19.86
N VAL A 153 -0.08 12.34 -20.19
CA VAL A 153 -0.13 10.99 -19.60
C VAL A 153 0.17 11.03 -18.10
N GLY A 154 1.18 11.78 -17.67
CA GLY A 154 1.52 11.94 -16.26
C GLY A 154 0.41 12.60 -15.45
N LEU A 155 -0.21 13.65 -15.99
CA LEU A 155 -1.34 14.33 -15.36
C LEU A 155 -2.56 13.41 -15.26
N LEU A 156 -2.86 12.67 -16.34
CA LEU A 156 -3.93 11.67 -16.35
C LEU A 156 -3.68 10.58 -15.30
N ALA A 157 -2.44 10.09 -15.17
CA ALA A 157 -2.07 9.10 -14.17
C ALA A 157 -2.23 9.64 -12.74
N ALA A 158 -1.82 10.88 -12.47
CA ALA A 158 -2.02 11.52 -11.16
C ALA A 158 -3.49 11.67 -10.80
N LEU A 159 -4.32 12.14 -11.74
CA LEU A 159 -5.76 12.28 -11.53
C LEU A 159 -6.47 10.93 -11.39
N LEU A 160 -6.00 9.90 -12.12
CA LEU A 160 -6.44 8.53 -11.95
C LEU A 160 -6.12 8.01 -10.55
N CYS A 161 -4.92 8.24 -10.03
CA CYS A 161 -4.58 7.91 -8.64
C CYS A 161 -5.54 8.60 -7.66
N CYS A 162 -5.75 9.91 -7.82
CA CYS A 162 -6.68 10.65 -6.97
C CYS A 162 -8.11 10.08 -7.05
N ALA A 163 -8.60 9.74 -8.24
CA ALA A 163 -9.91 9.14 -8.44
C ALA A 163 -10.03 7.77 -7.76
N VAL A 164 -9.01 6.91 -7.92
CA VAL A 164 -8.95 5.59 -7.30
C VAL A 164 -8.94 5.71 -5.77
N PHE A 165 -8.09 6.57 -5.21
CA PHE A 165 -8.04 6.78 -3.75
C PHE A 165 -9.31 7.43 -3.20
N GLY A 166 -9.89 8.38 -3.91
CA GLY A 166 -11.19 8.96 -3.54
C GLY A 166 -12.29 7.92 -3.51
N TRP A 167 -12.35 7.05 -4.52
CA TRP A 167 -13.26 5.93 -4.56
C TRP A 167 -12.97 4.93 -3.43
N LEU A 168 -11.70 4.61 -3.18
CA LEU A 168 -11.27 3.66 -2.14
C LEU A 168 -11.63 4.11 -0.72
N ILE A 169 -11.49 5.41 -0.42
CA ILE A 169 -11.92 6.01 0.86
C ILE A 169 -13.42 5.83 1.10
N ARG A 170 -14.23 5.63 0.04
CA ARG A 170 -15.67 5.36 0.21
C ARG A 170 -15.95 3.95 0.74
N PHE A 171 -15.08 2.99 0.45
CA PHE A 171 -15.29 1.57 0.78
C PHE A 171 -14.39 1.04 1.90
N VAL A 172 -13.21 1.63 2.09
CA VAL A 172 -12.18 1.09 2.98
C VAL A 172 -12.02 2.00 4.20
N PRO A 173 -12.17 1.45 5.43
CA PRO A 173 -11.93 2.20 6.66
C PRO A 173 -10.50 2.75 6.70
N SER A 174 -10.29 3.92 7.31
CA SER A 174 -9.00 4.62 7.37
C SER A 174 -7.84 3.75 7.87
N ALA A 175 -8.10 2.90 8.86
CA ALA A 175 -7.13 1.95 9.40
C ALA A 175 -6.59 0.96 8.35
N ARG A 176 -7.35 0.69 7.28
CA ARG A 176 -7.01 -0.24 6.20
C ARG A 176 -6.61 0.45 4.91
N LEU A 177 -6.72 1.78 4.81
CA LEU A 177 -6.39 2.46 3.56
C LEU A 177 -4.89 2.36 3.21
N LYS A 178 -4.01 2.37 4.22
CA LYS A 178 -2.58 2.13 4.00
C LYS A 178 -2.32 0.73 3.42
N ALA A 179 -3.10 -0.27 3.83
CA ALA A 179 -3.10 -1.61 3.25
C ALA A 179 -3.41 -1.58 1.76
N ALA A 180 -4.54 -0.94 1.48
CA ALA A 180 -5.11 -0.92 0.16
C ALA A 180 -4.24 -0.10 -0.80
N GLY A 181 -3.58 0.96 -0.31
CA GLY A 181 -2.56 1.69 -1.05
C GLY A 181 -1.36 0.82 -1.42
N GLN A 182 -0.83 0.02 -0.49
CA GLN A 182 0.26 -0.93 -0.80
C GLN A 182 -0.17 -2.02 -1.80
N VAL A 183 -1.40 -2.52 -1.69
CA VAL A 183 -1.94 -3.47 -2.68
C VAL A 183 -2.11 -2.80 -4.04
N ALA A 184 -2.58 -1.55 -4.07
CA ALA A 184 -2.70 -0.76 -5.30
C ALA A 184 -1.32 -0.49 -5.93
N GLU A 185 -0.28 -0.28 -5.13
CA GLU A 185 1.11 -0.09 -5.60
C GLU A 185 1.66 -1.35 -6.27
N MET A 186 1.24 -2.54 -5.82
CA MET A 186 1.60 -3.81 -6.45
C MET A 186 0.82 -4.07 -7.75
N LEU A 187 -0.31 -3.40 -7.95
CA LEU A 187 -1.24 -3.69 -9.05
C LEU A 187 -0.63 -3.45 -10.45
N PRO A 188 0.10 -2.35 -10.71
CA PRO A 188 0.83 -2.19 -11.97
C PRO A 188 1.77 -3.37 -12.23
N TRP A 189 2.57 -3.77 -11.23
CA TRP A 189 3.54 -4.85 -11.36
C TRP A 189 2.88 -6.18 -11.67
N ILE A 190 1.82 -6.52 -10.94
CA ILE A 190 1.00 -7.71 -11.19
C ILE A 190 0.46 -7.68 -12.63
N GLY A 191 -0.05 -6.52 -13.08
CA GLY A 191 -0.51 -6.32 -14.44
C GLY A 191 0.56 -6.65 -15.48
N ILE A 192 1.78 -6.13 -15.31
CA ILE A 192 2.90 -6.44 -16.19
C ILE A 192 3.27 -7.93 -16.13
N THR A 193 3.40 -8.52 -14.94
CA THR A 193 3.77 -9.93 -14.81
C THR A 193 2.73 -10.85 -15.45
N LEU A 194 1.44 -10.55 -15.32
CA LEU A 194 0.37 -11.29 -15.97
C LEU A 194 0.43 -11.15 -17.51
N LEU A 195 0.71 -9.95 -18.01
CA LEU A 195 0.91 -9.71 -19.45
C LEU A 195 2.14 -10.44 -20.00
N GLN A 196 3.22 -10.53 -19.22
CA GLN A 196 4.46 -11.24 -19.60
C GLN A 196 4.31 -12.75 -19.53
N PHE A 197 3.71 -13.28 -18.45
CA PHE A 197 3.51 -14.71 -18.27
C PHE A 197 2.60 -15.28 -19.36
N ASN A 198 1.57 -14.51 -19.69
CA ASN A 198 0.60 -14.90 -20.68
C ASN A 198 0.87 -14.21 -22.04
N ARG A 199 2.08 -14.40 -22.59
CA ARG A 199 2.39 -14.00 -23.98
C ARG A 199 1.38 -14.58 -24.99
N GLY A 200 0.77 -15.72 -24.68
CA GLY A 200 -0.35 -16.28 -25.44
C GLY A 200 -1.60 -15.40 -25.35
N TRP A 201 -1.93 -14.88 -24.18
CA TRP A 201 -3.03 -13.93 -23.97
C TRP A 201 -2.75 -12.56 -24.56
N SER A 202 -1.52 -12.05 -24.58
CA SER A 202 -1.23 -10.82 -25.34
C SER A 202 -1.38 -11.04 -26.85
N ARG A 203 -0.99 -12.22 -27.37
CA ARG A 203 -1.26 -12.64 -28.76
C ARG A 203 -2.74 -12.91 -29.06
N ARG A 204 -3.55 -13.33 -28.08
CA ARG A 204 -5.01 -13.52 -28.21
C ARG A 204 -5.78 -12.21 -28.06
N LEU A 205 -5.41 -11.38 -27.10
CA LEU A 205 -5.97 -10.05 -26.87
C LEU A 205 -5.73 -9.18 -28.07
N ARG A 206 -4.55 -9.34 -28.71
CA ARG A 206 -4.16 -8.73 -29.99
C ARG A 206 -4.87 -7.38 -30.16
N LEU A 207 -4.75 -6.54 -29.14
CA LEU A 207 -5.61 -5.35 -28.95
C LEU A 207 -5.47 -4.40 -30.13
N LEU A 208 -4.32 -4.45 -30.81
CA LEU A 208 -4.03 -3.72 -32.04
C LEU A 208 -4.76 -4.24 -33.29
N GLN A 209 -5.16 -5.51 -33.39
CA GLN A 209 -6.03 -5.97 -34.49
C GLN A 209 -7.52 -5.83 -34.16
N TRP A 210 -7.85 -5.67 -32.87
CA TRP A 210 -9.17 -5.20 -32.46
C TRP A 210 -9.35 -3.70 -32.68
N LEU A 211 -8.28 -2.96 -33.01
CA LEU A 211 -8.45 -1.62 -33.56
C LEU A 211 -9.11 -1.77 -34.94
N PRO A 212 -10.36 -1.31 -35.08
CA PRO A 212 -11.08 -1.51 -36.31
C PRO A 212 -10.38 -0.76 -37.45
N ALA A 213 -10.33 -1.40 -38.62
CA ALA A 213 -9.70 -0.82 -39.81
C ALA A 213 -10.42 0.46 -40.26
N ASN A 214 -11.73 0.53 -40.00
CA ASN A 214 -12.58 1.63 -40.41
C ASN A 214 -12.22 2.91 -39.64
N ALA A 215 -11.99 4.00 -40.37
CA ALA A 215 -11.63 5.29 -39.80
C ALA A 215 -12.68 5.78 -38.79
N ALA A 216 -13.97 5.62 -39.09
CA ALA A 216 -15.07 6.02 -38.21
C ALA A 216 -14.99 5.36 -36.82
N SER A 217 -14.69 4.07 -36.77
CA SER A 217 -14.59 3.34 -35.50
C SER A 217 -13.34 3.68 -34.68
N ARG A 218 -12.24 4.11 -35.35
CA ARG A 218 -11.08 4.68 -34.63
C ARG A 218 -11.43 6.04 -34.02
N TRP A 219 -12.21 6.86 -34.72
CA TRP A 219 -12.75 8.11 -34.17
C TRP A 219 -13.63 7.85 -32.94
N TYR A 220 -14.57 6.90 -33.01
CA TYR A 220 -15.39 6.55 -31.86
C TYR A 220 -14.58 6.03 -30.67
N LEU A 221 -13.57 5.19 -30.91
CA LEU A 221 -12.68 4.71 -29.86
C LEU A 221 -11.83 5.84 -29.26
N GLY A 222 -11.33 6.76 -30.09
CA GLY A 222 -10.64 7.97 -29.64
C GLY A 222 -11.54 8.85 -28.76
N MET A 223 -12.76 9.11 -29.20
CA MET A 223 -13.74 9.87 -28.42
C MET A 223 -14.10 9.18 -27.10
N ALA A 224 -14.26 7.86 -27.10
CA ALA A 224 -14.51 7.09 -25.88
C ALA A 224 -13.33 7.18 -24.89
N LEU A 225 -12.09 7.12 -25.38
CA LEU A 225 -10.90 7.30 -24.54
C LEU A 225 -10.79 8.73 -23.98
N VAL A 226 -11.08 9.74 -24.79
CA VAL A 226 -11.11 11.14 -24.34
C VAL A 226 -12.22 11.34 -23.30
N ALA A 227 -13.41 10.78 -23.52
CA ALA A 227 -14.50 10.83 -22.56
C ALA A 227 -14.15 10.11 -21.25
N ALA A 228 -13.52 8.93 -21.32
CA ALA A 228 -13.04 8.20 -20.15
C ALA A 228 -11.98 9.00 -19.38
N ALA A 229 -11.01 9.60 -20.08
CA ALA A 229 -10.02 10.48 -19.47
C ALA A 229 -10.67 11.69 -18.80
N GLY A 230 -11.66 12.33 -19.45
CA GLY A 230 -12.45 13.41 -18.88
C GLY A 230 -13.21 12.98 -17.61
N ALA A 231 -13.81 11.78 -17.62
CA ALA A 231 -14.48 11.23 -16.44
C ALA A 231 -13.49 10.98 -15.29
N VAL A 232 -12.29 10.47 -15.58
CA VAL A 232 -11.21 10.29 -14.59
C VAL A 232 -10.78 11.63 -14.00
N VAL A 233 -10.60 12.67 -14.83
CA VAL A 233 -10.27 14.03 -14.39
C VAL A 233 -11.34 14.57 -13.43
N VAL A 234 -12.62 14.49 -13.83
CA VAL A 234 -13.75 14.96 -13.00
C VAL A 234 -13.83 14.18 -11.69
N MET A 235 -13.69 12.85 -11.73
CA MET A 235 -13.71 12.01 -10.54
C MET A 235 -12.51 12.29 -9.62
N GLY A 236 -11.32 12.51 -10.16
CA GLY A 236 -10.12 12.87 -9.40
C GLY A 236 -10.25 14.21 -8.69
N ILE A 237 -10.77 15.23 -9.39
CA ILE A 237 -11.02 16.56 -8.81
C ILE A 237 -12.11 16.49 -7.72
N ARG A 238 -13.21 15.76 -7.97
CA ARG A 238 -14.30 15.57 -6.99
C ARG A 238 -13.84 14.79 -5.75
N ALA A 239 -13.01 13.76 -5.95
CA ALA A 239 -12.41 12.98 -4.88
C ALA A 239 -11.57 13.86 -3.93
N LEU A 240 -10.88 14.86 -4.48
CA LEU A 240 -10.08 15.81 -3.71
C LEU A 240 -10.93 16.82 -2.94
N SER A 241 -11.98 17.39 -3.55
CA SER A 241 -12.62 18.63 -3.06
C SER A 241 -13.64 18.49 -1.93
N GLY A 242 -14.51 17.46 -1.96
CA GLY A 242 -15.68 17.42 -1.06
C GLY A 242 -15.68 16.24 -0.08
N ASP A 243 -15.47 15.03 -0.60
CA ASP A 243 -15.70 13.81 0.16
C ASP A 243 -14.64 13.55 1.23
N TYR A 244 -13.42 14.02 1.01
CA TYR A 244 -12.30 13.76 1.90
C TYR A 244 -12.52 14.41 3.27
N LEU A 245 -12.80 15.71 3.32
CA LEU A 245 -12.93 16.43 4.60
C LEU A 245 -14.14 15.97 5.42
N ILE A 246 -15.28 15.73 4.76
CA ILE A 246 -16.50 15.27 5.42
C ILE A 246 -16.31 13.86 6.01
N ARG A 247 -15.60 12.98 5.32
CA ARG A 247 -15.33 11.64 5.85
C ARG A 247 -14.25 11.64 6.92
N VAL A 248 -13.18 12.39 6.75
CA VAL A 248 -12.11 12.45 7.77
C VAL A 248 -12.68 12.95 9.09
N SER A 249 -13.55 13.98 9.09
CA SER A 249 -14.22 14.43 10.32
C SER A 249 -15.12 13.35 10.92
N SER A 250 -15.91 12.64 10.10
CA SER A 250 -16.75 11.53 10.57
C SER A 250 -15.96 10.34 11.12
N ILE A 251 -14.76 10.07 10.59
CA ILE A 251 -13.89 8.97 11.01
C ILE A 251 -13.21 9.32 12.34
N VAL A 252 -12.80 10.59 12.50
CA VAL A 252 -12.24 11.08 13.76
C VAL A 252 -13.30 11.10 14.87
N GLN A 253 -14.55 11.36 14.54
CA GLN A 253 -15.65 11.44 15.52
C GLN A 253 -16.39 10.10 15.77
N GLY A 254 -16.34 9.15 14.83
CA GLY A 254 -17.19 7.94 14.82
C GLY A 254 -16.57 6.64 15.36
N GLY A 255 -15.45 6.70 16.08
CA GLY A 255 -14.71 5.53 16.57
C GLY A 255 -15.34 4.78 17.75
N SER A 256 -16.64 4.50 17.76
CA SER A 256 -17.24 3.62 18.78
C SER A 256 -17.08 2.15 18.36
N GLY A 257 -16.17 1.45 19.04
CA GLY A 257 -15.79 0.08 18.74
C GLY A 257 -16.96 -0.91 18.77
N GLY A 258 -17.30 -1.46 17.60
CA GLY A 258 -18.19 -2.61 17.50
C GLY A 258 -17.54 -3.84 18.13
N ARG A 259 -18.13 -4.36 19.21
CA ARG A 259 -17.76 -5.64 19.84
C ARG A 259 -17.89 -6.77 18.81
N SER A 260 -16.78 -7.28 18.28
CA SER A 260 -16.79 -8.47 17.43
C SER A 260 -17.01 -9.72 18.29
N LYS A 261 -18.14 -10.40 18.11
CA LYS A 261 -18.37 -11.74 18.66
C LYS A 261 -17.39 -12.71 17.99
N ALA A 262 -16.63 -13.45 18.79
CA ALA A 262 -15.65 -14.42 18.30
C ALA A 262 -16.35 -15.62 17.65
N GLY A 263 -16.36 -15.66 16.31
CA GLY A 263 -16.85 -16.81 15.54
C GLY A 263 -15.83 -17.95 15.52
N THR A 264 -16.31 -19.20 15.57
CA THR A 264 -15.48 -20.40 15.50
C THR A 264 -15.02 -20.66 14.06
N THR A 265 -13.72 -20.63 13.80
CA THR A 265 -13.17 -20.87 12.45
C THR A 265 -12.76 -22.34 12.26
N ARG A 266 -13.04 -22.92 11.08
CA ARG A 266 -12.71 -24.31 10.71
C ARG A 266 -11.20 -24.62 10.79
N MET A 267 -10.35 -23.64 10.49
CA MET A 267 -8.89 -23.81 10.60
C MET A 267 -8.42 -24.07 12.04
N GLY A 268 -9.09 -23.51 13.04
CA GLY A 268 -8.77 -23.79 14.45
C GLY A 268 -9.00 -25.27 14.81
N ALA A 269 -9.96 -25.94 14.19
CA ALA A 269 -10.21 -27.36 14.40
C ALA A 269 -9.13 -28.26 13.75
N MET A 270 -8.61 -27.86 12.58
CA MET A 270 -7.46 -28.54 11.96
C MET A 270 -6.18 -28.38 12.78
N ALA A 271 -5.90 -27.17 13.28
CA ALA A 271 -4.77 -26.93 14.17
C ALA A 271 -4.87 -27.75 15.47
N ALA A 272 -6.09 -27.92 16.01
CA ALA A 272 -6.33 -28.78 17.16
C ALA A 272 -5.90 -30.24 16.93
N ARG A 273 -6.11 -30.76 15.71
CA ARG A 273 -5.73 -32.13 15.34
C ARG A 273 -4.22 -32.29 15.19
N PHE A 274 -3.52 -31.26 14.69
CA PHE A 274 -2.07 -31.30 14.49
C PHE A 274 -1.26 -30.97 15.75
N PHE A 275 -1.74 -30.08 16.61
CA PHE A 275 -1.00 -29.57 17.77
C PHE A 275 -1.52 -30.05 19.13
N GLY A 276 -2.25 -31.17 19.18
CA GLY A 276 -2.58 -31.85 20.43
C GLY A 276 -3.73 -31.27 21.25
N GLY A 277 -4.83 -30.87 20.61
CA GLY A 277 -6.12 -30.63 21.28
C GLY A 277 -6.50 -29.16 21.47
N GLN A 278 -7.28 -28.87 22.53
CA GLN A 278 -7.91 -27.55 22.76
C GLN A 278 -6.88 -26.43 23.01
N ALA A 279 -5.74 -26.75 23.64
CA ALA A 279 -4.67 -25.78 23.88
C ALA A 279 -4.01 -25.33 22.56
N GLY A 280 -3.72 -26.27 21.65
CA GLY A 280 -3.22 -25.97 20.30
C GLY A 280 -4.21 -25.15 19.47
N ARG A 281 -5.52 -25.43 19.62
CA ARG A 281 -6.58 -24.62 19.02
C ARG A 281 -6.59 -23.20 19.56
N ALA A 282 -6.56 -23.03 20.89
CA ALA A 282 -6.58 -21.72 21.53
C ALA A 282 -5.35 -20.90 21.11
N GLY A 283 -4.15 -21.49 21.18
CA GLY A 283 -2.90 -20.85 20.74
C GLY A 283 -2.92 -20.47 19.27
N PHE A 284 -3.33 -21.37 18.37
CA PHE A 284 -3.44 -21.08 16.95
C PHE A 284 -4.47 -19.98 16.66
N THR A 285 -5.66 -20.05 17.27
CA THR A 285 -6.69 -19.00 17.07
C THR A 285 -6.22 -17.66 17.62
N TYR A 286 -5.52 -17.63 18.76
CA TYR A 286 -4.94 -16.41 19.31
C TYR A 286 -3.89 -15.83 18.36
N VAL A 287 -2.90 -16.62 17.94
CA VAL A 287 -1.85 -16.17 17.02
C VAL A 287 -2.43 -15.78 15.66
N ALA A 288 -3.38 -16.53 15.11
CA ALA A 288 -4.05 -16.19 13.86
C ALA A 288 -4.85 -14.88 13.99
N HIS A 289 -5.58 -14.69 15.10
CA HIS A 289 -6.25 -13.41 15.37
C HIS A 289 -5.24 -12.28 15.58
N MET A 290 -4.09 -12.55 16.20
CA MET A 290 -3.04 -11.56 16.39
C MET A 290 -2.39 -11.19 15.05
N MET A 291 -2.04 -12.16 14.21
CA MET A 291 -1.54 -11.95 12.85
C MET A 291 -2.57 -11.23 11.95
N LEU A 292 -3.86 -11.54 12.12
CA LEU A 292 -4.94 -10.88 11.38
C LEU A 292 -5.27 -9.51 11.96
N ARG A 293 -5.15 -9.28 13.26
CA ARG A 293 -5.47 -7.99 13.88
C ARG A 293 -4.30 -7.02 13.79
N ASP A 294 -3.08 -7.52 13.84
CA ASP A 294 -1.86 -6.74 13.79
C ASP A 294 -1.58 -6.30 12.35
N TRP A 295 -1.69 -5.00 12.15
CA TRP A 295 -1.44 -4.35 10.87
C TRP A 295 0.02 -4.45 10.44
N GLN A 296 0.98 -4.45 11.38
CA GLN A 296 2.41 -4.53 11.07
C GLN A 296 2.80 -5.90 10.51
N PHE A 297 2.23 -6.98 11.06
CA PHE A 297 2.46 -8.33 10.57
C PHE A 297 1.98 -8.49 9.11
N ARG A 298 0.77 -8.00 8.81
CA ARG A 298 0.23 -8.01 7.44
C ARG A 298 1.11 -7.22 6.46
N ARG A 299 1.59 -6.05 6.89
CA ARG A 299 2.47 -5.20 6.08
C ARG A 299 3.78 -5.90 5.71
N GLN A 300 4.30 -6.76 6.58
CA GLN A 300 5.50 -7.57 6.29
C GLN A 300 5.20 -8.80 5.43
N LEU A 301 4.02 -9.43 5.61
CA LEU A 301 3.64 -10.64 4.87
C LEU A 301 3.23 -10.36 3.41
N ILE A 302 2.52 -9.26 3.13
CA ILE A 302 2.03 -8.90 1.79
C ILE A 302 3.13 -8.86 0.72
N PRO A 303 4.30 -8.21 0.93
CA PRO A 303 5.36 -8.21 -0.07
C PRO A 303 6.01 -9.59 -0.27
N MET A 304 5.89 -10.51 0.69
CA MET A 304 6.40 -11.88 0.57
C MET A 304 5.45 -12.83 -0.17
N LEU A 305 4.18 -12.45 -0.35
CA LEU A 305 3.20 -13.31 -1.02
C LEU A 305 3.54 -13.54 -2.51
N PRO A 306 3.88 -12.52 -3.32
CA PRO A 306 4.26 -12.73 -4.72
C PRO A 306 5.50 -13.62 -4.86
N THR A 307 6.52 -13.45 -4.02
CA THR A 307 7.72 -14.30 -4.06
C THR A 307 7.40 -15.74 -3.68
N ALA A 308 6.54 -15.96 -2.66
CA ALA A 308 6.06 -17.29 -2.30
C ALA A 308 5.22 -17.92 -3.42
N ILE A 309 4.32 -17.17 -4.06
CA ILE A 309 3.50 -17.64 -5.18
C ILE A 309 4.39 -18.00 -6.37
N VAL A 310 5.36 -17.14 -6.73
CA VAL A 310 6.31 -17.42 -7.81
C VAL A 310 7.14 -18.66 -7.48
N ALA A 311 7.59 -18.84 -6.24
CA ALA A 311 8.29 -20.06 -5.81
C ALA A 311 7.40 -21.31 -5.96
N ILE A 312 6.14 -21.25 -5.53
CA ILE A 312 5.19 -22.37 -5.68
C ILE A 312 4.91 -22.64 -7.17
N VAL A 313 4.69 -21.62 -7.98
CA VAL A 313 4.46 -21.76 -9.43
C VAL A 313 5.69 -22.32 -10.13
N LEU A 314 6.91 -21.92 -9.72
CA LEU A 314 8.15 -22.51 -10.24
C LEU A 314 8.32 -23.97 -9.82
N VAL A 315 7.94 -24.32 -8.58
CA VAL A 315 7.96 -25.71 -8.11
C VAL A 315 6.93 -26.54 -8.85
N VAL A 316 5.68 -26.10 -8.94
CA VAL A 316 4.59 -26.83 -9.60
C VAL A 316 4.76 -26.88 -11.13
N GLY A 317 5.21 -25.77 -11.74
CA GLY A 317 5.44 -25.65 -13.18
C GLY A 317 6.74 -26.28 -13.64
N GLY A 318 7.77 -26.32 -12.79
CA GLY A 318 9.06 -26.96 -13.05
C GLY A 318 9.11 -28.45 -12.67
N ALA A 319 8.22 -28.94 -11.80
CA ALA A 319 8.15 -30.35 -11.40
C ALA A 319 7.79 -31.33 -12.54
N ARG A 320 7.48 -30.84 -13.74
CA ARG A 320 7.20 -31.69 -14.92
C ARG A 320 8.33 -31.78 -15.95
N ALA A 321 9.41 -31.01 -15.81
CA ALA A 321 10.58 -31.20 -16.65
C ALA A 321 11.45 -32.30 -16.02
N SER A 322 11.47 -33.49 -16.62
CA SER A 322 12.34 -34.56 -16.13
C SER A 322 13.79 -34.06 -16.12
N PRO A 323 14.59 -34.36 -15.07
CA PRO A 323 16.00 -33.97 -14.98
C PRO A 323 16.86 -34.57 -16.10
N PHE A 324 16.30 -35.48 -16.89
CA PHE A 324 16.95 -36.13 -18.03
C PHE A 324 16.48 -35.62 -19.40
N SER A 325 15.66 -34.57 -19.47
CA SER A 325 15.09 -34.08 -20.72
C SER A 325 16.07 -33.33 -21.64
N GLY A 326 17.37 -33.29 -21.33
CA GLY A 326 18.41 -32.62 -22.14
C GLY A 326 18.25 -31.10 -22.24
N ARG A 327 17.25 -30.50 -21.58
CA ARG A 327 16.99 -29.06 -21.56
C ARG A 327 17.36 -28.49 -20.20
N PHE A 328 18.37 -27.63 -20.18
CA PHE A 328 18.74 -26.87 -18.98
C PHE A 328 17.60 -25.93 -18.57
N THR A 329 16.87 -26.31 -17.53
CA THR A 329 15.84 -25.46 -16.90
C THR A 329 16.46 -24.65 -15.77
N THR A 330 15.88 -23.48 -15.48
CA THR A 330 16.29 -22.57 -14.39
C THR A 330 16.33 -23.23 -13.01
N MET A 331 15.63 -24.37 -12.80
CA MET A 331 15.73 -25.18 -11.59
C MET A 331 17.14 -25.75 -11.33
N HIS A 332 17.95 -25.96 -12.37
CA HIS A 332 19.33 -26.47 -12.21
C HIS A 332 20.28 -25.40 -11.65
N VAL A 333 19.97 -24.11 -11.80
CA VAL A 333 20.84 -23.01 -11.35
C VAL A 333 20.57 -22.62 -9.90
N LEU A 334 19.35 -22.88 -9.40
CA LEU A 334 18.91 -22.49 -8.05
C LEU A 334 19.77 -23.08 -6.90
N PRO A 335 20.17 -24.37 -6.94
CA PRO A 335 21.03 -24.94 -5.89
C PRO A 335 22.42 -24.31 -5.84
N HIS A 336 22.92 -23.82 -6.98
CA HIS A 336 24.23 -23.19 -7.06
C HIS A 336 24.22 -21.74 -6.55
N LEU A 337 23.11 -21.01 -6.74
CA LEU A 337 22.92 -19.66 -6.20
C LEU A 337 22.73 -19.65 -4.67
N VAL A 338 22.08 -20.66 -4.10
CA VAL A 338 21.93 -20.78 -2.64
C VAL A 338 23.25 -21.20 -1.98
N ARG A 339 24.09 -21.96 -2.67
CA ARG A 339 25.39 -22.43 -2.14
C ARG A 339 26.50 -21.39 -2.23
N SER A 340 26.38 -20.36 -3.08
CA SER A 340 27.41 -19.32 -3.25
C SER A 340 27.32 -18.15 -2.26
N HIS A 341 26.31 -18.11 -1.38
CA HIS A 341 26.29 -17.14 -0.27
C HIS A 341 27.07 -17.67 0.95
N PRO A 342 28.18 -17.04 1.35
CA PRO A 342 28.96 -17.47 2.51
C PRO A 342 28.27 -17.03 3.81
N VAL A 343 27.29 -17.82 4.28
CA VAL A 343 26.62 -17.62 5.59
C VAL A 343 27.54 -17.96 6.78
N ARG A 344 28.82 -18.31 6.55
CA ARG A 344 29.76 -18.76 7.60
C ARG A 344 30.51 -17.67 8.38
N ARG A 345 30.24 -16.37 8.18
CA ARG A 345 30.99 -15.28 8.86
C ARG A 345 30.19 -14.39 9.84
N LEU A 346 29.11 -14.90 10.45
CA LEU A 346 28.37 -14.13 11.48
C LEU A 346 28.28 -14.79 12.86
N PHE A 347 28.89 -15.97 13.08
CA PHE A 347 28.86 -16.67 14.38
C PHE A 347 30.22 -17.23 14.82
N GLY A 348 31.30 -16.45 14.71
CA GLY A 348 32.60 -16.95 15.16
C GLY A 348 33.71 -15.90 15.20
N ALA A 349 33.63 -14.95 16.13
CA ALA A 349 34.79 -14.25 16.68
C ALA A 349 34.34 -13.36 17.85
N GLY A 350 34.40 -13.86 19.08
CA GLY A 350 34.02 -13.06 20.24
C GLY A 350 34.12 -13.72 21.60
N VAL A 351 34.99 -14.70 21.81
CA VAL A 351 35.40 -15.13 23.16
C VAL A 351 36.90 -14.86 23.27
N ARG A 352 37.25 -13.64 23.69
CA ARG A 352 38.60 -13.27 24.08
C ARG A 352 38.67 -13.36 25.59
N GLN A 353 39.26 -14.45 26.08
CA GLN A 353 39.74 -14.60 27.45
C GLN A 353 40.55 -13.37 27.85
N ARG A 354 40.13 -12.71 28.93
CA ARG A 354 40.99 -11.78 29.67
C ARG A 354 41.13 -12.31 31.09
N SER A 355 42.31 -12.81 31.36
CA SER A 355 42.80 -13.19 32.68
C SER A 355 43.24 -11.95 33.48
N GLN A 356 43.21 -12.12 34.80
CA GLN A 356 43.88 -11.36 35.86
C GLN A 356 43.26 -10.04 36.36
N GLY A 357 43.02 -10.01 37.68
CA GLY A 357 42.74 -8.80 38.47
C GLY A 357 42.13 -9.11 39.83
N ARG A 358 42.98 -9.39 40.82
CA ARG A 358 42.69 -9.69 42.23
C ARG A 358 42.24 -8.43 43.01
N VAL A 359 41.77 -8.65 44.25
CA VAL A 359 41.51 -7.70 45.37
C VAL A 359 40.08 -7.13 45.37
N GLY A 360 39.25 -7.25 46.42
CA GLY A 360 39.37 -7.82 47.76
C GLY A 360 37.99 -7.79 48.47
N LEU A 361 37.79 -8.69 49.43
CA LEU A 361 36.62 -8.77 50.32
C LEU A 361 36.75 -7.78 51.50
N PRO A 362 35.63 -7.40 52.12
CA PRO A 362 35.29 -7.93 53.45
C PRO A 362 33.82 -8.40 53.51
N VAL A 363 33.51 -9.60 53.99
CA VAL A 363 33.32 -10.04 55.40
C VAL A 363 32.11 -9.39 56.10
N GLY A 364 31.15 -10.25 56.46
CA GLY A 364 29.99 -10.00 57.32
C GLY A 364 28.67 -10.15 56.57
N SER A 365 27.63 -10.83 57.02
CA SER A 365 27.35 -11.47 58.30
C SER A 365 26.04 -12.27 58.17
N GLN A 366 26.09 -13.51 58.65
CA GLN A 366 25.04 -14.22 59.41
C GLN A 366 23.69 -14.69 58.82
N ARG A 367 23.43 -15.96 59.17
CA ARG A 367 22.16 -16.69 59.43
C ARG A 367 21.42 -17.19 58.18
N GLY A 368 21.00 -18.45 58.10
CA GLY A 368 20.79 -19.47 59.13
C GLY A 368 19.50 -20.20 58.76
N VAL A 369 19.64 -21.50 58.44
CA VAL A 369 18.61 -22.38 57.85
C VAL A 369 17.61 -22.90 58.94
N PRO A 370 16.69 -23.84 58.64
CA PRO A 370 15.24 -23.66 58.51
C PRO A 370 14.45 -24.28 59.69
N ARG A 371 13.14 -24.02 59.79
CA ARG A 371 12.22 -24.97 60.46
C ARG A 371 10.88 -25.13 59.76
N VAL A 372 10.62 -26.40 59.48
CA VAL A 372 9.38 -27.07 59.10
C VAL A 372 8.29 -26.82 60.14
N CYS A 373 7.04 -26.63 59.69
CA CYS A 373 5.86 -26.86 60.53
C CYS A 373 4.86 -27.76 59.78
N PRO A 374 4.57 -28.96 60.32
CA PRO A 374 3.47 -29.80 59.87
C PRO A 374 2.20 -29.48 60.70
N ARG A 375 1.06 -29.95 60.20
CA ARG A 375 -0.28 -30.01 60.84
C ARG A 375 -1.27 -28.89 60.47
N CYS A 376 -2.04 -29.19 59.42
CA CYS A 376 -3.49 -28.96 59.43
C CYS A 376 -4.14 -29.83 60.52
N PRO A 377 -5.27 -29.37 61.08
CA PRO A 377 -6.49 -30.15 60.91
C PRO A 377 -7.78 -29.32 60.67
N ARG A 378 -8.61 -29.88 59.79
CA ARG A 378 -10.09 -30.05 59.84
C ARG A 378 -11.04 -28.88 60.18
N ALA A 379 -11.93 -28.67 59.20
CA ALA A 379 -13.39 -28.82 59.28
C ALA A 379 -14.27 -27.73 59.95
N ALA A 380 -15.11 -27.11 59.11
CA ALA A 380 -16.53 -26.78 59.32
C ALA A 380 -17.06 -26.39 57.92
N VAL A 381 -17.92 -27.12 57.21
CA VAL A 381 -19.33 -27.53 57.48
C VAL A 381 -20.16 -26.39 58.04
N VAL A 382 -20.76 -25.60 57.14
CA VAL A 382 -22.06 -24.96 57.36
C VAL A 382 -22.88 -25.13 56.10
N ARG A 383 -23.99 -25.87 56.24
CA ARG A 383 -25.04 -26.12 55.26
C ARG A 383 -26.35 -25.79 55.99
N HIS A 384 -27.10 -24.83 55.47
CA HIS A 384 -28.54 -24.57 55.73
C HIS A 384 -28.89 -23.31 54.91
N ASP A 385 -30.07 -23.11 54.35
CA ASP A 385 -31.15 -23.99 53.93
C ASP A 385 -32.04 -23.19 52.98
N ARG A 386 -32.95 -23.89 52.32
CA ARG A 386 -33.96 -23.38 51.39
C ARG A 386 -35.05 -22.54 52.08
N GLY A 387 -35.67 -21.67 51.29
CA GLY A 387 -37.04 -21.16 51.47
C GLY A 387 -37.43 -20.22 50.32
N THR A 388 -38.04 -20.72 49.24
CA THR A 388 -39.49 -20.70 48.93
C THR A 388 -40.10 -19.32 48.63
N ALA A 389 -40.44 -19.15 47.34
CA ALA A 389 -41.68 -18.61 46.77
C ALA A 389 -42.32 -17.33 47.36
N ARG A 390 -42.53 -16.34 46.47
CA ARG A 390 -43.87 -15.79 46.20
C ARG A 390 -43.89 -14.90 44.95
N ASP A 391 -44.90 -15.19 44.13
CA ASP A 391 -45.45 -14.32 43.09
C ASP A 391 -45.80 -12.93 43.64
N PHE A 392 -45.61 -11.89 42.82
CA PHE A 392 -46.58 -10.80 42.75
C PHE A 392 -46.64 -10.24 41.33
N ALA A 393 -47.85 -10.33 40.79
CA ALA A 393 -48.30 -9.72 39.56
C ALA A 393 -48.44 -8.20 39.68
N GLY A 394 -48.55 -7.54 38.52
CA GLY A 394 -49.41 -6.36 38.36
C GLY A 394 -48.69 -5.02 38.35
N GLY A 395 -48.79 -4.31 37.23
CA GLY A 395 -48.33 -2.92 37.13
C GLY A 395 -48.41 -2.36 35.72
N ALA A 396 -49.61 -2.37 35.13
CA ALA A 396 -49.93 -1.56 33.96
C ALA A 396 -49.85 -0.06 34.30
N GLY A 397 -49.35 0.75 33.38
CA GLY A 397 -49.24 2.21 33.54
C GLY A 397 -48.89 2.90 32.24
N VAL A 398 -49.90 3.04 31.39
CA VAL A 398 -49.96 3.90 30.20
C VAL A 398 -49.91 5.37 30.62
N VAL A 399 -49.03 6.20 30.04
CA VAL A 399 -49.33 7.63 29.80
C VAL A 399 -48.69 8.11 28.48
N LEU A 400 -49.59 8.62 27.64
CA LEU A 400 -49.44 9.43 26.43
C LEU A 400 -48.42 10.57 26.49
N GLY A 401 -47.79 10.86 25.34
CA GLY A 401 -47.00 12.07 25.12
C GLY A 401 -46.89 12.44 23.64
N SER A 402 -48.02 12.80 23.03
CA SER A 402 -48.12 13.44 21.72
C SER A 402 -47.55 14.87 21.78
N ARG A 403 -46.63 15.24 20.88
CA ARG A 403 -46.50 16.65 20.49
C ARG A 403 -46.03 16.80 19.04
N ALA A 404 -46.95 17.34 18.26
CA ALA A 404 -46.81 17.82 16.90
C ALA A 404 -46.20 19.24 16.84
N GLY A 405 -45.73 19.61 15.64
CA GLY A 405 -45.40 20.98 15.22
C GLY A 405 -43.89 21.25 15.20
N ARG A 406 -43.30 21.89 14.19
CA ARG A 406 -43.88 22.90 13.30
C ARG A 406 -42.96 23.06 12.07
N ALA A 407 -43.58 23.11 10.90
CA ALA A 407 -42.96 23.56 9.66
C ALA A 407 -42.77 25.08 9.69
N VAL A 408 -41.64 25.58 9.18
CA VAL A 408 -41.46 27.00 8.83
C VAL A 408 -40.95 27.05 7.39
N ARG A 409 -41.81 27.55 6.51
CA ARG A 409 -41.50 28.17 5.22
C ARG A 409 -41.22 29.66 5.45
N GLY A 410 -40.21 30.20 4.78
CA GLY A 410 -40.03 31.63 4.44
C GLY A 410 -39.16 31.63 3.19
N VAL A 411 -39.74 31.88 2.01
CA VAL A 411 -39.83 33.18 1.29
C VAL A 411 -38.46 33.71 0.94
#